data_AF-L9YQQ6-F1
#
_entry.id   AF-L9YQQ6-F1
#
_cell.length_a   1.000
_cell.length_b   1.000
_cell.length_c   1.000
_cell.angle_alpha   90.00
_cell.angle_beta   90.00
_cell.angle_gamma   90.00
#
_symmetry.space_group_name_H-M   'P 1'
#
loop_
_entity.id
_entity.type
_entity.pdbx_description
1 polymer ?
#
loop_
_entity_poly.entity_id
_entity_poly.type
_entity_poly.pdbx_seq_one_letter_code
_entity_poly.pdbx_strand_id
1 'polypeptide(L)' 'MTEVLDYLDDILEAVEKIERFTEGMDYAEFVEDSTTVDSLLRNFEVIDEAAKNVPESDLGVIVEQAVTAYQRAVDGGW' A
#
# COMPACT_ATOMS: atom_id res chain seq x y z
N MET A 1 14.00 -18.74 -1.41
CA MET A 1 12.64 -18.74 -0.85
C MET A 1 12.52 -17.47 -0.01
N THR A 2 12.58 -16.32 -0.71
CA THR A 2 12.76 -14.98 -0.12
C THR A 2 12.07 -13.92 -0.98
N GLU A 3 12.14 -14.04 -2.31
CA GLU A 3 11.62 -13.05 -3.29
C GLU A 3 10.18 -12.55 -3.02
N VAL A 4 9.23 -13.40 -2.63
CA VAL A 4 7.82 -12.99 -2.43
C VAL A 4 7.67 -12.08 -1.20
N LEU A 5 8.40 -12.34 -0.12
CA LEU A 5 8.34 -11.50 1.07
C LEU A 5 8.94 -10.12 0.77
N ASP A 6 10.00 -10.06 -0.02
CA ASP A 6 10.63 -8.81 -0.43
C ASP A 6 9.64 -7.91 -1.21
N TYR A 7 8.82 -8.49 -2.11
CA TYR A 7 7.78 -7.73 -2.80
C TYR A 7 6.67 -7.23 -1.88
N LEU A 8 6.31 -7.99 -0.84
CA LEU A 8 5.31 -7.54 0.14
C LEU A 8 5.84 -6.42 1.02
N ASP A 9 7.11 -6.48 1.40
CA ASP A 9 7.79 -5.42 2.13
C ASP A 9 7.89 -4.14 1.27
N ASP A 10 8.20 -4.26 -0.03
CA ASP A 10 8.20 -3.13 -0.96
C ASP A 10 6.82 -2.46 -1.07
N ILE A 11 5.75 -3.26 -1.16
CA ILE A 11 4.37 -2.76 -1.19
C ILE A 11 4.04 -2.05 0.14
N LEU A 12 4.38 -2.66 1.27
CA LEU A 12 4.11 -2.09 2.59
C LEU A 12 4.85 -0.76 2.78
N GLU A 13 6.14 -0.71 2.45
CA GLU A 13 6.94 0.51 2.57
C GLU A 13 6.41 1.63 1.66
N ALA A 14 5.94 1.30 0.45
CA ALA A 14 5.32 2.26 -0.45
C ALA A 14 4.00 2.81 0.10
N VAL A 15 3.16 1.96 0.69
CA VAL A 15 1.90 2.38 1.35
C VAL A 15 2.19 3.29 2.55
N GLU A 16 3.12 2.91 3.43
CA GLU A 16 3.50 3.73 4.60
C GLU A 16 4.02 5.12 4.19
N LYS A 17 4.75 5.21 3.07
CA LYS A 17 5.19 6.50 2.50
C LYS A 17 4.02 7.33 2.02
N ILE A 18 3.06 6.74 1.31
CA ILE A 18 1.85 7.42 0.83
C ILE A 18 1.05 7.99 2.01
N GLU A 19 0.85 7.20 3.06
CA GLU A 19 0.15 7.65 4.28
C GLU A 19 0.90 8.83 4.93
N ARG A 20 2.23 8.74 5.06
CA ARG A 20 3.04 9.81 5.63
C ARG A 20 3.04 11.09 4.82
N PHE A 21 3.06 11.00 3.48
CA PHE A 21 3.05 12.18 2.61
C PHE A 21 1.71 12.89 2.58
N THR A 22 0.63 12.16 2.84
CA THR A 22 -0.73 12.72 2.85
C THR A 22 -1.23 13.03 4.26
N GLU A 23 -0.45 12.73 5.30
CA GLU A 23 -0.84 12.93 6.69
C GLU A 23 -1.09 14.42 6.99
N GLY A 24 -2.30 14.71 7.48
CA GLY A 24 -2.69 16.07 7.87
C GLY A 24 -3.00 17.02 6.71
N MET A 25 -2.92 16.55 5.46
CA MET A 25 -3.34 17.32 4.29
C MET A 25 -4.85 17.20 4.07
N ASP A 26 -5.50 18.31 3.75
CA ASP A 26 -6.81 18.27 3.11
C ASP A 26 -6.70 18.09 1.58
N TYR A 27 -7.84 17.89 0.92
CA TYR A 27 -7.87 17.64 -0.51
C TYR A 27 -7.34 18.81 -1.35
N ALA A 28 -7.61 20.06 -0.93
CA ALA A 28 -7.16 21.23 -1.67
C ALA A 28 -5.63 21.39 -1.56
N GLU A 29 -5.08 21.19 -0.37
CA GLU A 29 -3.64 21.17 -0.13
C GLU A 29 -2.95 20.07 -0.95
N PHE A 30 -3.54 18.86 -0.97
CA PHE A 30 -3.03 17.74 -1.73
C PHE A 30 -2.93 18.02 -3.24
N VAL A 31 -3.99 18.55 -3.86
CA VAL A 31 -4.01 18.77 -5.31
C VAL A 31 -3.12 19.93 -5.76
N GLU A 32 -2.81 20.88 -4.87
CA GLU A 32 -1.91 21.99 -5.15
C GLU A 32 -0.42 21.63 -4.94
N ASP A 33 -0.12 20.61 -4.13
CA ASP A 33 1.25 20.13 -3.93
C ASP A 33 1.67 19.07 -4.96
N SER A 34 2.15 19.57 -6.11
CA SER A 34 2.74 18.73 -7.17
C SER A 34 3.86 17.79 -6.70
N THR A 35 4.61 18.14 -5.65
CA THR A 35 5.71 17.28 -5.15
C THR A 35 5.14 16.05 -4.46
N THR A 36 4.11 16.25 -3.65
CA THR A 36 3.40 15.16 -2.98
C THR A 36 2.71 14.27 -4.02
N VAL A 37 2.03 14.86 -5.00
CA VAL A 37 1.39 14.11 -6.10
C VAL A 37 2.40 13.24 -6.86
N ASP A 38 3.52 13.82 -7.29
CA ASP A 38 4.58 13.08 -8.00
C ASP A 38 5.18 11.96 -7.13
N SER A 39 5.33 12.22 -5.83
CA SER A 39 5.80 11.22 -4.86
C SER A 39 4.82 10.06 -4.71
N LEU A 40 3.51 10.32 -4.68
CA LEU A 40 2.47 9.29 -4.64
C LEU A 40 2.49 8.44 -5.91
N LEU A 41 2.53 9.08 -7.09
CA LEU A 41 2.58 8.39 -8.38
C LEU A 41 3.76 7.41 -8.42
N ARG A 42 4.94 7.84 -7.94
CA ARG A 42 6.11 6.98 -7.88
C ARG A 42 5.93 5.77 -6.95
N ASN A 43 5.29 5.95 -5.79
CA ASN A 43 5.03 4.83 -4.87
C ASN A 43 3.97 3.87 -5.44
N PHE A 44 2.98 4.36 -6.18
CA PHE A 44 2.05 3.49 -6.90
C PHE A 44 2.72 2.65 -7.99
N GLU A 45 3.73 3.19 -8.70
CA GLU A 45 4.53 2.39 -9.65
C GLU A 45 5.29 1.26 -8.95
N VAL A 46 5.85 1.52 -7.76
CA VAL A 46 6.53 0.49 -6.95
C VAL A 46 5.56 -0.61 -6.55
N ILE A 47 4.36 -0.25 -6.09
CA ILE A 47 3.32 -1.21 -5.72
C ILE A 47 2.91 -2.06 -6.93
N ASP A 48 2.66 -1.43 -8.09
CA ASP A 48 2.27 -2.16 -9.31
C ASP A 48 3.36 -3.13 -9.77
N GLU A 49 4.63 -2.73 -9.69
CA GLU A 49 5.74 -3.59 -10.08
C GLU A 49 5.93 -4.76 -9.11
N ALA A 50 5.90 -4.51 -7.79
CA ALA A 50 5.99 -5.55 -6.79
C ALA A 50 4.80 -6.54 -6.89
N ALA A 51 3.58 -6.04 -7.12
CA ALA A 51 2.38 -6.85 -7.26
C ALA A 51 2.44 -7.83 -8.43
N LYS A 52 3.06 -7.46 -9.57
CA LYS A 52 3.24 -8.37 -10.72
C LYS A 52 4.15 -9.56 -10.42
N ASN A 53 5.02 -9.43 -9.43
CA ASN A 53 5.98 -10.46 -9.08
C ASN A 53 5.50 -11.36 -7.93
N VAL A 54 4.35 -11.06 -7.32
CA VAL A 54 3.66 -11.97 -6.40
C VAL A 54 2.82 -12.96 -7.21
N PRO A 55 2.99 -14.28 -7.05
CA PRO A 55 2.16 -15.27 -7.73
C PRO A 55 0.68 -15.09 -7.40
N GLU A 56 -0.24 -15.23 -8.38
CA GLU A 56 -1.69 -15.09 -8.16
C GLU A 56 -2.22 -16.00 -7.04
N SER A 57 -1.66 -17.21 -6.89
CA SER A 57 -2.01 -18.14 -5.82
C SER A 57 -1.66 -17.60 -4.44
N ASP A 58 -0.60 -16.80 -4.33
CA ASP A 58 -0.14 -16.21 -3.07
C ASP A 58 -0.85 -14.88 -2.81
N LEU A 59 -1.10 -14.08 -3.85
CA LEU A 59 -1.91 -12.85 -3.79
C LEU A 59 -3.32 -13.11 -3.26
N GLY A 60 -3.98 -14.18 -3.73
CA GLY A 60 -5.31 -14.54 -3.23
C GLY A 60 -5.32 -14.84 -1.73
N VAL A 61 -4.32 -15.59 -1.26
CA VAL A 61 -4.17 -15.93 0.17
C VAL A 61 -3.84 -14.68 1.00
N ILE A 62 -2.97 -13.81 0.49
CA ILE A 62 -2.59 -12.57 1.19
C ILE A 62 -3.77 -11.61 1.25
N VAL A 63 -4.52 -11.44 0.17
CA VAL A 63 -5.73 -10.59 0.15
C VAL A 63 -6.77 -11.15 1.11
N GLU A 64 -7.00 -12.46 1.14
CA GLU A 64 -7.94 -13.08 2.09
C GLU A 64 -7.50 -12.85 3.54
N GLN A 65 -6.20 -13.00 3.83
CA GLN A 65 -5.64 -12.73 5.17
C GLN A 65 -5.74 -11.25 5.54
N ALA A 66 -5.41 -10.34 4.63
CA ALA A 66 -5.46 -8.90 4.84
C ALA A 66 -6.91 -8.42 5.06
N VAL A 67 -7.85 -8.89 4.24
CA VAL A 67 -9.29 -8.62 4.40
C VAL A 67 -9.78 -9.15 5.74
N THR A 68 -9.39 -10.37 6.12
CA THR A 68 -9.78 -10.95 7.42
C THR A 68 -9.19 -10.17 8.58
N ALA A 69 -7.93 -9.74 8.50
CA ALA A 69 -7.29 -8.92 9.52
C ALA A 69 -7.95 -7.55 9.67
N TYR A 70 -8.27 -6.90 8.54
CA TYR A 70 -9.01 -5.65 8.50
C TYR A 70 -10.41 -5.81 9.10
N GLN A 71 -11.17 -6.83 8.69
CA GLN A 71 -12.48 -7.13 9.26
C GLN A 71 -12.41 -7.36 10.76
N ARG A 72 -11.42 -8.12 11.25
CA ARG A 72 -11.21 -8.27 12.71
C ARG A 72 -10.87 -6.97 13.42
N ALA A 73 -10.11 -6.08 12.79
CA ALA A 73 -9.78 -4.77 13.36
C ALA A 73 -11.01 -3.86 13.39
N VAL A 74 -11.85 -3.89 12.36
CA VAL A 74 -13.12 -3.15 12.28
C VAL A 74 -14.16 -3.73 13.24
N ASP A 75 -14.33 -5.05 13.27
CA ASP A 75 -15.27 -5.75 14.16
C ASP A 75 -14.81 -5.71 15.63
N GLY A 76 -13.49 -5.57 15.85
CA GLY A 76 -12.84 -5.52 17.16
C GLY A 76 -12.78 -4.13 17.80
N GLY A 77 -13.26 -3.10 17.09
CA GLY A 77 -13.45 -1.76 17.64
C GLY A 77 -12.36 -0.77 17.23
N TRP A 78 -12.72 0.04 16.24
CA TRP A 78 -13.09 1.43 16.55
C TRP A 78 -14.58 1.51 16.87
#